data_AF-A0A3E0HBT6-F1
#
_entry.id   AF-A0A3E0HBT6-F1
#
_cell.length_a   1.000
_cell.length_b   1.000
_cell.length_c   1.000
_cell.angle_alpha   90.00
_cell.angle_beta   90.00
_cell.angle_gamma   90.00
#
_symmetry.space_group_name_H-M   'P 1'
#
loop_
_entity.id
_entity.type
_entity.pdbx_description
1 polymer ?
#
loop_
_entity_poly.entity_id
_entity_poly.type
_entity_poly.pdbx_seq_one_letter_code
_entity_poly.pdbx_strand_id
1 'polypeptide(L)'
;MGLSKLVAGVTGITMLTVGLAVVAAPTASADEKPTNGGAGVLTPAQPYADKDPKQTQDWLGQYLVNGKAVYCVKWEFNAPKADTEYTPDGQLADKWGTTLDPQARAEVSYLLLRYGDTSDDNQAAAVAHLLHTYTATGSTDPAKGFKDIGYDAAAHLKELPAAAQDDVAKIQADVKANFGPWKVTVTAPTAAQVIGTPDKWTIAVNRDGGDGKAITGVPVKLKVTDGTVKKKTVTTPDDGSPLTVDVTPTGPNPTVEADVTSPTAEPVVQQPKDASGNYQWTVTTGGQTNVKNEVSTTATTAPGSVKVTKVDSKTNAAIAGVQLRLTGSDKTAAAVKQDGSPLNGAAGKPLVVTTGADGAATVDGLRTPQDICLVEVAAPSGYDENFDASSPPTVCGSVEPGKTLTLQLANTPNTPTVPVKIPAGGSPPVLTAGTATELNPGALAAVGGLVLAALAGVGLVLRRRRLASRG
;
A
#
# COMPACT_ATOMS: atom_id res chain seq x y z
N MET A 1 -17.82 14.43 -6.05
CA MET A 1 -18.17 15.76 -5.51
C MET A 1 -17.12 16.09 -4.47
N GLY A 2 -16.32 17.11 -4.75
CA GLY A 2 -15.09 17.40 -4.02
C GLY A 2 -15.27 18.45 -2.94
N LEU A 3 -14.31 18.48 -2.01
CA LEU A 3 -14.04 19.62 -1.15
C LEU A 3 -12.52 19.68 -0.90
N SER A 4 -11.85 20.35 -1.83
CA SER A 4 -10.54 20.95 -1.61
C SER A 4 -10.76 22.41 -1.28
N LYS A 5 -10.68 22.85 -0.02
CA LYS A 5 -10.48 24.26 0.32
C LYS A 5 -9.74 24.41 1.65
N LEU A 6 -8.46 24.73 1.54
CA LEU A 6 -7.68 25.47 2.54
C LEU A 6 -6.98 26.58 1.74
N VAL A 7 -7.58 27.77 1.73
CA VAL A 7 -6.97 29.00 1.19
C VAL A 7 -7.35 30.15 2.11
N ALA A 8 -6.32 30.91 2.46
CA ALA A 8 -6.30 32.10 3.30
C ALA A 8 -7.17 33.26 2.75
N GLY A 9 -7.60 34.14 3.65
CA GLY A 9 -8.25 35.41 3.32
C GLY A 9 -7.97 36.48 4.38
N VAL A 10 -7.09 37.43 4.05
CA VAL A 10 -6.85 38.71 4.73
C VAL A 10 -7.53 39.80 3.89
N THR A 11 -8.26 40.72 4.54
CA THR A 11 -8.71 42.11 4.18
C THR A 11 -10.13 42.30 4.72
N GLY A 12 -10.59 43.45 5.20
CA GLY A 12 -10.05 44.80 5.34
C GLY A 12 -11.14 45.64 6.04
N ILE A 13 -10.70 46.58 6.88
CA ILE A 13 -11.54 47.46 7.70
C ILE A 13 -12.38 48.39 6.81
N THR A 14 -13.67 48.57 7.13
CA THR A 14 -14.42 49.80 6.81
C THR A 14 -15.42 50.10 7.92
N MET A 15 -15.15 51.17 8.66
CA MET A 15 -16.10 51.80 9.58
C MET A 15 -17.20 52.53 8.78
N LEU A 16 -18.45 52.40 9.20
CA LEU A 16 -19.45 53.44 8.96
C LEU A 16 -20.33 53.62 10.21
N THR A 17 -20.15 54.76 10.85
CA THR A 17 -20.94 55.30 11.95
C THR A 17 -22.26 55.86 11.46
N VAL A 18 -23.38 55.37 12.00
CA VAL A 18 -24.66 56.11 12.01
C VAL A 18 -25.25 56.00 13.41
N GLY A 19 -25.32 57.14 14.10
CA GLY A 19 -25.92 57.26 15.42
C GLY A 19 -27.44 57.34 15.36
N LEU A 20 -28.10 56.57 16.22
CA LEU A 20 -29.51 56.69 16.55
C LEU A 20 -29.64 56.63 18.07
N ALA A 21 -30.14 57.71 18.67
CA ALA A 21 -30.41 57.84 20.09
C ALA A 21 -31.59 56.94 20.47
N VAL A 22 -31.39 56.03 21.42
CA VAL A 22 -32.45 55.22 22.03
C VAL A 22 -32.54 55.55 23.51
N VAL A 23 -33.78 55.80 23.93
CA VAL A 23 -34.22 56.12 25.30
C VAL A 23 -33.82 55.00 26.26
N ALA A 24 -33.20 55.36 27.39
CA ALA A 24 -32.74 54.43 28.41
C ALA A 24 -33.90 53.77 29.16
N ALA A 25 -34.10 52.47 28.90
CA ALA A 25 -34.71 51.54 29.85
C ALA A 25 -33.66 51.15 30.89
N PRO A 26 -34.04 50.79 32.14
CA PRO A 26 -33.08 50.37 33.15
C PRO A 26 -32.32 49.13 32.64
N THR A 27 -31.01 49.29 32.47
CA THR A 27 -30.10 48.21 32.14
C THR A 27 -30.15 47.19 33.26
N ALA A 28 -30.77 46.03 33.00
CA ALA A 28 -30.33 44.80 33.64
C ALA A 28 -28.81 44.74 33.47
N SER A 29 -28.08 44.50 34.57
CA SER A 29 -26.64 44.33 34.53
C SER A 29 -26.30 43.35 33.42
N ALA A 30 -25.71 43.85 32.33
CA ALA A 30 -25.23 43.01 31.26
C ALA A 30 -24.07 42.23 31.86
N ASP A 31 -24.24 40.91 31.99
CA ASP A 31 -23.13 40.06 32.36
C ASP A 31 -22.10 40.13 31.23
N GLU A 32 -21.00 40.82 31.50
CA GLU A 32 -19.99 41.11 30.51
C GLU A 32 -19.05 39.92 30.37
N LYS A 33 -18.88 39.47 29.12
CA LYS A 33 -17.78 38.62 28.68
C LYS A 33 -16.47 39.02 29.40
N PRO A 34 -15.64 38.07 29.87
CA PRO A 34 -14.38 38.41 30.54
C PRO A 34 -13.58 39.43 29.74
N THR A 35 -12.92 40.37 30.41
CA THR A 35 -12.20 41.49 29.75
C THR A 35 -11.18 41.02 28.70
N ASN A 36 -10.64 39.82 28.85
CA ASN A 36 -9.76 39.16 27.89
C ASN A 36 -10.34 37.87 27.30
N GLY A 37 -11.66 37.68 27.35
CA GLY A 37 -12.33 36.55 26.71
C GLY A 37 -12.17 36.59 25.18
N GLY A 38 -11.88 35.46 24.57
CA GLY A 38 -11.98 35.25 23.12
C GLY A 38 -13.40 34.83 22.73
N ALA A 39 -13.56 34.01 21.71
CA ALA A 39 -14.86 33.38 21.43
C ALA A 39 -15.31 32.46 22.60
N GLY A 40 -16.61 32.42 22.86
CA GLY A 40 -17.18 31.61 23.92
C GLY A 40 -18.55 32.09 24.38
N VAL A 41 -19.10 31.42 25.39
CA VAL A 41 -20.43 31.71 25.92
C VAL A 41 -20.40 31.81 27.44
N LEU A 42 -21.34 32.58 27.99
CA LEU A 42 -21.62 32.62 29.42
C LEU A 42 -22.73 31.60 29.72
N THR A 43 -22.53 30.83 30.78
CA THR A 43 -23.53 29.87 31.30
C THR A 43 -23.84 30.23 32.76
N PRO A 44 -25.01 29.83 33.30
CA PRO A 44 -25.27 29.95 34.73
C PRO A 44 -24.12 29.33 35.55
N ALA A 45 -23.72 30.04 36.60
CA ALA A 45 -22.60 29.62 37.44
C ALA A 45 -22.89 28.30 38.17
N GLN A 46 -21.93 27.38 38.18
CA GLN A 46 -21.97 26.22 39.06
C GLN A 46 -21.80 26.68 40.52
N PRO A 47 -22.66 26.24 41.45
CA PRO A 47 -22.53 26.61 42.85
C PRO A 47 -21.36 25.91 43.52
N TYR A 48 -20.62 26.63 44.37
CA TYR A 48 -19.57 26.10 45.23
C TYR A 48 -19.40 26.99 46.49
N ALA A 49 -18.74 26.49 47.52
CA ALA A 49 -18.58 27.20 48.79
C ALA A 49 -17.68 28.42 48.64
N ASP A 50 -18.05 29.52 49.27
CA ASP A 50 -17.35 30.81 49.20
C ASP A 50 -17.30 31.44 47.80
N LYS A 51 -18.14 30.97 46.84
CA LYS A 51 -18.33 31.66 45.55
C LYS A 51 -18.82 33.08 45.79
N ASP A 52 -18.24 34.05 45.08
CA ASP A 52 -18.72 35.43 45.15
C ASP A 52 -20.21 35.45 44.74
N PRO A 53 -21.14 35.91 45.60
CA PRO A 53 -22.56 35.95 45.26
C PRO A 53 -22.87 36.84 44.05
N LYS A 54 -21.93 37.67 43.61
CA LYS A 54 -22.03 38.46 42.38
C LYS A 54 -21.63 37.68 41.12
N GLN A 55 -20.91 36.56 41.24
CA GLN A 55 -20.57 35.69 40.12
C GLN A 55 -21.74 34.75 39.83
N THR A 56 -22.67 35.23 39.01
CA THR A 56 -23.87 34.49 38.60
C THR A 56 -23.67 33.63 37.36
N GLN A 57 -22.52 33.77 36.68
CA GLN A 57 -22.21 33.08 35.44
C GLN A 57 -20.77 32.56 35.40
N ASP A 58 -20.59 31.48 34.64
CA ASP A 58 -19.28 30.92 34.30
C ASP A 58 -19.02 31.08 32.79
N TRP A 59 -17.79 31.43 32.47
CA TRP A 59 -17.32 31.55 31.08
C TRP A 59 -16.85 30.21 30.54
N LEU A 60 -17.42 29.78 29.43
CA LEU A 60 -16.96 28.62 28.65
C LEU A 60 -16.47 29.10 27.29
N GLY A 61 -15.15 29.14 27.12
CA GLY A 61 -14.53 29.55 25.86
C GLY A 61 -13.03 29.75 25.98
N GLN A 62 -12.48 30.40 24.98
CA GLN A 62 -11.06 30.77 24.95
C GLN A 62 -10.81 32.08 25.70
N TYR A 63 -9.54 32.27 26.10
CA TYR A 63 -9.00 33.53 26.60
C TYR A 63 -7.92 34.03 25.65
N LEU A 64 -7.70 35.33 25.66
CA LEU A 64 -6.61 35.99 24.95
C LEU A 64 -5.49 36.31 25.93
N VAL A 65 -4.36 35.64 25.76
CA VAL A 65 -3.13 35.87 26.53
C VAL A 65 -2.03 36.25 25.56
N ASN A 66 -1.45 37.44 25.71
CA ASN A 66 -0.46 38.02 24.80
C ASN A 66 -0.93 38.00 23.33
N GLY A 67 -2.22 38.27 23.10
CA GLY A 67 -2.85 38.26 21.78
C GLY A 67 -3.06 36.88 21.17
N LYS A 68 -2.87 35.79 21.92
CA LYS A 68 -3.07 34.40 21.47
C LYS A 68 -4.26 33.76 22.16
N ALA A 69 -5.04 33.01 21.40
CA ALA A 69 -6.09 32.14 21.90
C ALA A 69 -5.50 31.02 22.77
N VAL A 70 -6.04 30.84 23.97
CA VAL A 70 -5.68 29.77 24.89
C VAL A 70 -6.94 29.22 25.58
N TYR A 71 -6.90 27.96 25.97
CA TYR A 71 -7.92 27.36 26.83
C TYR A 71 -7.34 27.08 28.21
N CYS A 72 -8.22 27.08 29.21
CA CYS A 72 -7.82 26.85 30.59
C CYS A 72 -8.19 25.44 31.07
N VAL A 73 -7.35 24.84 31.91
CA VAL A 73 -7.52 23.44 32.38
C VAL A 73 -7.80 23.28 33.87
N LYS A 74 -7.65 24.35 34.67
CA LYS A 74 -7.95 24.35 36.11
C LYS A 74 -9.25 25.09 36.41
N TRP A 75 -10.37 24.46 36.06
CA TRP A 75 -11.70 25.04 36.20
C TRP A 75 -11.95 25.70 37.59
N GLU A 76 -12.61 26.87 37.61
CA GLU A 76 -12.86 27.77 38.77
C GLU A 76 -11.64 28.45 39.41
N PHE A 77 -10.44 28.29 38.88
CA PHE A 77 -9.34 29.20 39.21
C PHE A 77 -9.51 30.51 38.44
N ASN A 78 -8.83 31.57 38.89
CA ASN A 78 -8.91 32.87 38.23
C ASN A 78 -8.49 32.77 36.76
N ALA A 79 -9.31 33.35 35.88
CA ALA A 79 -8.96 33.52 34.49
C ALA A 79 -7.61 34.27 34.35
N PRO A 80 -6.79 33.94 33.34
CA PRO A 80 -5.59 34.71 33.09
C PRO A 80 -5.92 36.17 32.83
N LYS A 81 -5.00 37.06 33.15
CA LYS A 81 -4.95 38.42 32.58
C LYS A 81 -4.33 38.38 31.18
N ALA A 82 -4.60 39.42 30.38
CA ALA A 82 -4.06 39.53 29.02
C ALA A 82 -2.52 39.49 28.96
N ASP A 83 -1.83 39.97 30.00
CA ASP A 83 -0.37 40.04 30.15
C ASP A 83 0.21 38.96 31.07
N THR A 84 -0.56 37.92 31.40
CA THR A 84 -0.08 36.84 32.27
C THR A 84 1.12 36.16 31.63
N GLU A 85 2.23 36.09 32.38
CA GLU A 85 3.40 35.34 31.97
C GLU A 85 3.26 33.87 32.32
N TYR A 86 3.63 33.02 31.36
CA TYR A 86 3.52 31.57 31.46
C TYR A 86 4.88 30.91 31.26
N THR A 87 5.10 29.77 31.91
CA THR A 87 6.22 28.86 31.67
C THR A 87 5.71 27.50 31.22
N PRO A 88 6.40 26.81 30.30
CA PRO A 88 6.08 25.43 29.97
C PRO A 88 6.04 24.57 31.22
N ASP A 89 5.02 23.74 31.33
CA ASP A 89 4.88 22.73 32.36
C ASP A 89 4.90 21.33 31.73
N GLY A 90 4.94 20.29 32.57
CA GLY A 90 5.03 18.89 32.16
C GLY A 90 3.78 18.36 31.44
N GLN A 91 3.47 17.10 31.71
CA GLN A 91 2.35 16.41 31.08
C GLN A 91 1.01 16.99 31.55
N LEU A 92 0.01 17.01 30.67
CA LEU A 92 -1.34 17.44 31.05
C LEU A 92 -1.89 16.58 32.20
N ALA A 93 -2.23 17.26 33.28
CA ALA A 93 -2.82 16.69 34.47
C ALA A 93 -4.24 17.22 34.69
N ASP A 94 -4.98 16.50 35.52
CA ASP A 94 -6.22 17.02 36.09
C ASP A 94 -5.96 18.23 37.00
N LYS A 95 -7.05 18.84 37.46
CA LYS A 95 -7.07 20.02 38.32
C LYS A 95 -6.24 19.83 39.60
N TRP A 96 -6.15 18.59 40.09
CA TRP A 96 -5.48 18.23 41.34
C TRP A 96 -4.03 17.75 41.14
N GLY A 97 -3.55 17.70 39.90
CA GLY A 97 -2.17 17.37 39.55
C GLY A 97 -1.94 15.90 39.20
N THR A 98 -3.00 15.08 39.06
CA THR A 98 -2.86 13.71 38.55
C THR A 98 -2.69 13.76 37.04
N THR A 99 -1.59 13.23 36.52
CA THR A 99 -1.38 13.12 35.07
C THR A 99 -2.53 12.35 34.42
N LEU A 100 -3.10 12.91 33.34
CA LEU A 100 -4.15 12.25 32.59
C LEU A 100 -3.61 11.02 31.85
N ASP A 101 -4.48 10.05 31.59
CA ASP A 101 -4.10 8.88 30.81
C ASP A 101 -3.59 9.29 29.41
N PRO A 102 -2.68 8.51 28.80
CA PRO A 102 -2.10 8.87 27.51
C PRO A 102 -3.12 9.09 26.39
N GLN A 103 -4.27 8.39 26.42
CA GLN A 103 -5.31 8.56 25.41
C GLN A 103 -6.03 9.89 25.59
N ALA A 104 -6.43 10.26 26.80
CA ALA A 104 -7.05 11.56 27.08
C ALA A 104 -6.14 12.73 26.67
N ARG A 105 -4.83 12.62 26.90
CA ARG A 105 -3.86 13.66 26.48
C ARG A 105 -3.76 13.77 24.96
N ALA A 106 -3.73 12.64 24.26
CA ALA A 106 -3.79 12.60 22.80
C ALA A 106 -5.10 13.19 22.24
N GLU A 107 -6.23 12.88 22.86
CA GLU A 107 -7.54 13.43 22.51
C GLU A 107 -7.56 14.96 22.70
N VAL A 108 -7.04 15.47 23.82
CA VAL A 108 -6.91 16.92 24.05
C VAL A 108 -5.96 17.59 23.06
N SER A 109 -4.82 16.96 22.75
CA SER A 109 -3.87 17.50 21.76
C SER A 109 -4.54 17.65 20.39
N TYR A 110 -5.31 16.65 19.96
CA TYR A 110 -6.08 16.68 18.70
C TYR A 110 -7.21 17.71 18.74
N LEU A 111 -7.98 17.75 19.83
CA LEU A 111 -9.05 18.72 20.07
C LEU A 111 -8.53 20.15 19.83
N LEU A 112 -7.42 20.50 20.46
CA LEU A 112 -6.82 21.83 20.35
C LEU A 112 -6.15 22.05 18.98
N LEU A 113 -5.57 21.02 18.36
CA LEU A 113 -5.00 21.12 17.02
C LEU A 113 -6.07 21.52 16.00
N ARG A 114 -7.26 20.94 16.11
CA ARG A 114 -8.31 21.09 15.11
C ARG A 114 -9.24 22.26 15.40
N TYR A 115 -9.52 22.52 16.67
CA TYR A 115 -10.57 23.45 17.11
C TYR A 115 -10.08 24.56 18.04
N GLY A 116 -8.79 24.55 18.43
CA GLY A 116 -8.24 25.51 19.40
C GLY A 116 -8.24 26.96 18.90
N ASP A 117 -8.06 27.19 17.60
CA ASP A 117 -8.00 28.55 17.04
C ASP A 117 -9.35 29.04 16.48
N THR A 118 -10.46 28.43 16.91
CA THR A 118 -11.79 28.82 16.42
C THR A 118 -12.17 30.25 16.82
N SER A 119 -12.89 30.95 15.93
CA SER A 119 -13.51 32.25 16.22
C SER A 119 -15.02 32.14 16.43
N ASP A 120 -15.58 30.94 16.37
CA ASP A 120 -17.01 30.69 16.61
C ASP A 120 -17.27 30.47 18.11
N ASP A 121 -18.25 31.19 18.66
CA ASP A 121 -18.54 31.16 20.09
C ASP A 121 -19.05 29.80 20.57
N ASN A 122 -19.88 29.12 19.77
CA ASN A 122 -20.43 27.81 20.14
C ASN A 122 -19.35 26.73 20.10
N GLN A 123 -18.51 26.75 19.07
CA GLN A 123 -17.38 25.82 18.96
C GLN A 123 -16.35 26.05 20.06
N ALA A 124 -16.03 27.30 20.40
CA ALA A 124 -15.12 27.60 21.51
C ALA A 124 -15.67 27.12 22.85
N ALA A 125 -16.97 27.33 23.10
CA ALA A 125 -17.64 26.83 24.29
C ALA A 125 -17.61 25.29 24.35
N ALA A 126 -17.84 24.61 23.22
CA ALA A 126 -17.77 23.16 23.13
C ALA A 126 -16.36 22.62 23.42
N VAL A 127 -15.31 23.28 22.91
CA VAL A 127 -13.91 22.94 23.21
C VAL A 127 -13.60 23.10 24.70
N ALA A 128 -13.99 24.23 25.30
CA ALA A 128 -13.79 24.48 26.72
C ALA A 128 -14.54 23.46 27.60
N HIS A 129 -15.79 23.17 27.26
CA HIS A 129 -16.59 22.15 27.93
C HIS A 129 -15.89 20.78 27.90
N LEU A 130 -15.53 20.29 26.70
CA LEU A 130 -14.84 19.01 26.55
C LEU A 130 -13.53 18.97 27.33
N LEU A 131 -12.73 20.04 27.27
CA LEU A 131 -11.48 20.12 28.00
C LEU A 131 -11.68 19.96 29.52
N HIS A 132 -12.66 20.64 30.10
CA HIS A 132 -12.99 20.49 31.52
C HIS A 132 -13.54 19.10 31.88
N THR A 133 -14.20 18.41 30.93
CA THR A 133 -14.59 17.00 31.14
C THR A 133 -13.39 16.03 31.20
N TYR A 134 -12.21 16.42 30.70
CA TYR A 134 -10.98 15.65 30.92
C TYR A 134 -10.27 16.08 32.20
N THR A 135 -10.16 17.40 32.44
CA THR A 135 -9.21 17.93 33.43
C THR A 135 -9.82 18.23 34.79
N ALA A 136 -11.14 18.17 34.98
CA ALA A 136 -11.76 18.57 36.25
C ALA A 136 -12.86 17.59 36.72
N THR A 137 -12.72 16.30 36.41
CA THR A 137 -13.66 15.26 36.85
C THR A 137 -13.50 14.97 38.34
N GLY A 138 -14.48 15.39 39.14
CA GLY A 138 -14.43 15.20 40.59
C GLY A 138 -15.76 15.49 41.24
N SER A 139 -15.73 15.78 42.54
CA SER A 139 -16.93 16.04 43.33
C SER A 139 -17.58 17.36 42.94
N THR A 140 -18.85 17.31 42.54
CA THR A 140 -19.68 18.50 42.24
C THR A 140 -20.48 19.01 43.45
N ASP A 141 -20.15 18.54 44.66
CA ASP A 141 -20.77 18.99 45.92
C ASP A 141 -20.55 20.50 46.15
N PRO A 142 -21.63 21.32 46.18
CA PRO A 142 -21.53 22.77 46.34
C PRO A 142 -20.99 23.21 47.70
N ALA A 143 -20.83 22.31 48.67
CA ALA A 143 -20.13 22.61 49.93
C ALA A 143 -18.60 22.70 49.79
N LYS A 144 -18.04 22.33 48.63
CA LYS A 144 -16.61 22.42 48.35
C LYS A 144 -16.21 23.79 47.84
N GLY A 145 -15.04 24.28 48.23
CA GLY A 145 -14.48 25.53 47.68
C GLY A 145 -13.91 25.33 46.27
N PHE A 146 -13.53 26.45 45.62
CA PHE A 146 -13.06 26.46 44.23
C PHE A 146 -11.86 25.53 43.95
N LYS A 147 -11.04 25.19 44.95
CA LYS A 147 -9.91 24.27 44.79
C LYS A 147 -10.32 22.80 44.70
N ASP A 148 -11.44 22.43 45.34
CA ASP A 148 -11.85 21.04 45.55
C ASP A 148 -13.09 20.64 44.73
N ILE A 149 -13.86 21.63 44.25
CA ILE A 149 -15.01 21.43 43.39
C ILE A 149 -14.58 20.93 41.99
N GLY A 150 -15.24 19.89 41.49
CA GLY A 150 -15.09 19.39 40.12
C GLY A 150 -16.10 20.04 39.15
N TYR A 151 -15.83 19.94 37.86
CA TYR A 151 -16.70 20.44 36.80
C TYR A 151 -17.94 19.54 36.63
N ASP A 152 -19.13 20.12 36.78
CA ASP A 152 -20.40 19.44 36.51
C ASP A 152 -20.70 19.44 35.01
N ALA A 153 -20.13 18.46 34.32
CA ALA A 153 -20.27 18.33 32.87
C ALA A 153 -21.74 18.23 32.43
N ALA A 154 -22.59 17.51 33.17
CA ALA A 154 -23.98 17.33 32.77
C ALA A 154 -24.79 18.62 32.91
N ALA A 155 -24.59 19.34 34.02
CA ALA A 155 -25.24 20.63 34.23
C ALA A 155 -24.79 21.65 33.18
N HIS A 156 -23.47 21.84 32.99
CA HIS A 156 -22.97 22.81 32.01
C HIS A 156 -23.37 22.47 30.58
N LEU A 157 -23.37 21.20 30.17
CA LEU A 157 -23.81 20.81 28.83
C LEU A 157 -25.26 21.20 28.57
N LYS A 158 -26.14 21.02 29.56
CA LYS A 158 -27.56 21.36 29.46
C LYS A 158 -27.79 22.86 29.28
N GLU A 159 -26.95 23.67 29.93
CA GLU A 159 -27.05 25.14 29.90
C GLU A 159 -26.34 25.77 28.69
N LEU A 160 -25.58 25.00 27.91
CA LEU A 160 -25.00 25.48 26.65
C LEU A 160 -26.10 25.78 25.61
N PRO A 161 -25.90 26.75 24.70
CA PRO A 161 -26.76 26.91 23.53
C PRO A 161 -26.86 25.61 22.71
N ALA A 162 -28.02 25.35 22.09
CA ALA A 162 -28.24 24.11 21.32
C ALA A 162 -27.15 23.86 20.26
N ALA A 163 -26.71 24.91 19.57
CA ALA A 163 -25.62 24.81 18.60
C ALA A 163 -24.29 24.37 19.24
N ALA A 164 -23.97 24.85 20.44
CA ALA A 164 -22.79 24.43 21.19
C ALA A 164 -22.92 22.97 21.68
N GLN A 165 -24.11 22.52 22.06
CA GLN A 165 -24.36 21.11 22.42
C GLN A 165 -24.13 20.18 21.21
N ASP A 166 -24.64 20.57 20.04
CA ASP A 166 -24.40 19.84 18.79
C ASP A 166 -22.90 19.79 18.45
N ASP A 167 -22.19 20.90 18.63
CA ASP A 167 -20.74 20.95 18.45
C ASP A 167 -19.98 20.09 19.45
N VAL A 168 -20.40 20.01 20.72
CA VAL A 168 -19.80 19.09 21.72
C VAL A 168 -19.86 17.65 21.20
N ALA A 169 -21.03 17.19 20.76
CA ALA A 169 -21.21 15.82 20.26
C ALA A 169 -20.37 15.55 19.00
N LYS A 170 -20.39 16.49 18.04
CA LYS A 170 -19.65 16.39 16.77
C LYS A 170 -18.14 16.40 16.99
N ILE A 171 -17.62 17.34 17.77
CA ILE A 171 -16.20 17.48 18.07
C ILE A 171 -15.71 16.24 18.84
N GLN A 172 -16.48 15.77 19.82
CA GLN A 172 -16.10 14.58 20.57
C GLN A 172 -16.01 13.34 19.68
N ALA A 173 -16.94 13.16 18.75
CA ALA A 173 -16.90 12.05 17.79
C ALA A 173 -15.68 12.14 16.87
N ASP A 174 -15.35 13.33 16.37
CA ASP A 174 -14.17 13.57 15.52
C ASP A 174 -12.86 13.32 16.28
N VAL A 175 -12.73 13.88 17.49
CA VAL A 175 -11.56 13.66 18.36
C VAL A 175 -11.34 12.18 18.61
N LYS A 176 -12.39 11.45 19.02
CA LYS A 176 -12.33 9.99 19.27
C LYS A 176 -12.00 9.17 18.04
N ALA A 177 -12.27 9.66 16.84
CA ALA A 177 -11.95 8.97 15.59
C ALA A 177 -10.49 9.22 15.16
N ASN A 178 -9.97 10.43 15.40
CA ASN A 178 -8.81 10.93 14.65
C ASN A 178 -7.58 11.33 15.48
N PHE A 179 -7.62 11.22 16.81
CA PHE A 179 -6.45 11.58 17.63
C PHE A 179 -5.18 10.81 17.26
N GLY A 180 -4.03 11.48 17.41
CA GLY A 180 -2.70 10.92 17.17
C GLY A 180 -2.04 10.38 18.45
N PRO A 181 -0.83 9.82 18.38
CA PRO A 181 -0.01 9.70 17.18
C PRO A 181 -0.55 8.60 16.25
N TRP A 182 -0.29 8.74 14.97
CA TRP A 182 -0.63 7.76 13.96
C TRP A 182 0.61 6.94 13.59
N LYS A 183 0.37 5.72 13.15
CA LYS A 183 1.35 4.80 12.57
C LYS A 183 1.01 4.55 11.12
N VAL A 184 2.02 4.57 10.27
CA VAL A 184 1.89 4.23 8.84
C VAL A 184 2.54 2.88 8.61
N THR A 185 1.88 2.00 7.87
CA THR A 185 2.44 0.71 7.43
C THR A 185 2.28 0.59 5.93
N VAL A 186 3.36 0.29 5.23
CA VAL A 186 3.38 -0.06 3.81
C VAL A 186 3.56 -1.56 3.69
N THR A 187 2.89 -2.19 2.73
CA THR A 187 3.04 -3.62 2.44
C THR A 187 3.21 -3.81 0.94
N ALA A 188 4.30 -4.46 0.57
CA ALA A 188 4.58 -4.84 -0.81
C ALA A 188 3.76 -6.08 -1.21
N PRO A 189 3.50 -6.25 -2.52
CA PRO A 189 3.04 -7.52 -3.08
C PRO A 189 3.91 -8.70 -2.63
N THR A 190 3.27 -9.83 -2.35
CA THR A 190 3.96 -11.08 -1.98
C THR A 190 4.58 -11.79 -3.18
N ALA A 191 4.03 -11.57 -4.37
CA ALA A 191 4.58 -12.11 -5.60
C ALA A 191 5.77 -11.26 -6.08
N ALA A 192 6.73 -11.90 -6.74
CA ALA A 192 7.80 -11.18 -7.41
C ALA A 192 7.21 -10.24 -8.47
N GLN A 193 7.64 -8.98 -8.47
CA GLN A 193 7.10 -8.00 -9.40
C GLN A 193 7.76 -8.11 -10.77
N VAL A 194 7.05 -7.65 -11.80
CA VAL A 194 7.55 -7.58 -13.17
C VAL A 194 7.72 -6.12 -13.58
N ILE A 195 8.92 -5.73 -13.99
CA ILE A 195 9.24 -4.39 -14.49
C ILE A 195 8.31 -4.03 -15.65
N GLY A 196 7.71 -2.84 -15.56
CA GLY A 196 6.72 -2.35 -16.52
C GLY A 196 5.28 -2.82 -16.28
N THR A 197 5.04 -3.74 -15.34
CA THR A 197 3.70 -4.22 -14.98
C THR A 197 3.26 -3.62 -13.63
N PRO A 198 2.11 -2.92 -13.55
CA PRO A 198 1.61 -2.40 -12.29
C PRO A 198 1.21 -3.52 -11.33
N ASP A 199 1.53 -3.38 -10.06
CA ASP A 199 1.06 -4.25 -8.99
C ASP A 199 0.58 -3.44 -7.76
N LYS A 200 -0.20 -4.08 -6.90
CA LYS A 200 -0.93 -3.44 -5.80
C LYS A 200 -0.13 -3.44 -4.50
N TRP A 201 0.30 -2.26 -4.09
CA TRP A 201 0.83 -2.03 -2.74
C TRP A 201 -0.29 -1.57 -1.83
N THR A 202 -0.23 -1.96 -0.55
CA THR A 202 -1.22 -1.52 0.44
C THR A 202 -0.57 -0.62 1.49
N ILE A 203 -1.28 0.44 1.88
CA ILE A 203 -0.84 1.40 2.88
C ILE A 203 -1.96 1.52 3.93
N ALA A 204 -1.61 1.33 5.19
CA ALA A 204 -2.53 1.51 6.31
C ALA A 204 -2.04 2.65 7.20
N VAL A 205 -2.96 3.51 7.63
CA VAL A 205 -2.72 4.54 8.64
C VAL A 205 -3.63 4.23 9.80
N ASN A 206 -3.05 3.99 10.97
CA ASN A 206 -3.75 3.54 12.17
C ASN A 206 -3.34 4.38 13.36
N ARG A 207 -4.18 4.43 14.40
CA ARG A 207 -3.75 5.01 15.69
C ARG A 207 -2.64 4.18 16.31
N ASP A 208 -1.57 4.85 16.71
CA ASP A 208 -0.44 4.25 17.39
C ASP A 208 -0.67 4.23 18.91
N GLY A 209 -0.30 3.12 19.57
CA GLY A 209 -0.46 2.97 21.03
C GLY A 209 -1.91 2.93 21.57
N GLY A 210 -2.92 2.97 20.71
CA GLY A 210 -4.35 2.88 21.08
C GLY A 210 -4.99 1.55 20.67
N ASP A 211 -6.27 1.60 20.27
CA ASP A 211 -7.05 0.44 19.80
C ASP A 211 -6.73 -0.01 18.36
N GLY A 212 -5.75 0.62 17.71
CA GLY A 212 -5.31 0.30 16.35
C GLY A 212 -6.32 0.66 15.25
N LYS A 213 -7.40 1.41 15.55
CA LYS A 213 -8.38 1.80 14.53
C LYS A 213 -7.74 2.57 13.37
N ALA A 214 -8.29 2.33 12.18
CA ALA A 214 -7.88 3.00 10.96
C ALA A 214 -8.23 4.49 10.98
N ILE A 215 -7.35 5.31 10.43
CA ILE A 215 -7.55 6.74 10.24
C ILE A 215 -8.02 7.00 8.80
N THR A 216 -9.20 7.59 8.65
CA THR A 216 -9.87 7.79 7.37
C THR A 216 -9.72 9.22 6.86
N GLY A 217 -9.80 9.44 5.55
CA GLY A 217 -9.81 10.79 4.97
C GLY A 217 -8.50 11.57 5.06
N VAL A 218 -7.38 10.94 5.48
CA VAL A 218 -6.10 11.64 5.65
C VAL A 218 -5.21 11.54 4.42
N PRO A 219 -4.51 12.64 4.02
CA PRO A 219 -3.61 12.63 2.88
C PRO A 219 -2.30 11.90 3.21
N VAL A 220 -1.94 10.93 2.36
CA VAL A 220 -0.69 10.20 2.36
C VAL A 220 0.15 10.65 1.17
N LYS A 221 1.35 11.18 1.45
CA LYS A 221 2.33 11.52 0.41
C LYS A 221 3.16 10.29 0.09
N LEU A 222 3.33 10.02 -1.20
CA LEU A 222 4.08 8.88 -1.71
C LEU A 222 5.37 9.35 -2.36
N LYS A 223 6.47 8.68 -2.01
CA LYS A 223 7.73 8.75 -2.73
C LYS A 223 8.07 7.34 -3.20
N VAL A 224 8.31 7.21 -4.50
CA VAL A 224 8.56 5.92 -5.15
C VAL A 224 9.90 5.98 -5.86
N THR A 225 10.75 4.99 -5.57
CA THR A 225 12.06 4.76 -6.21
C THR A 225 11.95 3.48 -7.03
N ASP A 226 12.64 3.41 -8.19
CA ASP A 226 12.57 2.27 -9.12
C ASP A 226 11.14 1.87 -9.50
N GLY A 227 10.23 2.84 -9.49
CA GLY A 227 8.85 2.65 -9.86
C GLY A 227 8.11 3.97 -10.07
N THR A 228 6.89 3.87 -10.55
CA THR A 228 6.01 5.02 -10.81
C THR A 228 4.61 4.77 -10.26
N VAL A 229 3.94 5.86 -9.87
CA VAL A 229 2.56 5.86 -9.39
C VAL A 229 1.77 6.95 -10.11
N LYS A 230 0.46 6.74 -10.26
CA LYS A 230 -0.44 7.72 -10.92
C LYS A 230 -0.54 9.04 -10.14
N LYS A 231 -0.48 8.99 -8.81
CA LYS A 231 -0.59 10.16 -7.92
C LYS A 231 0.46 10.07 -6.81
N LYS A 232 1.13 11.19 -6.54
CA LYS A 232 2.07 11.34 -5.41
C LYS A 232 1.39 11.63 -4.08
N THR A 233 0.09 11.90 -4.10
CA THR A 233 -0.71 12.11 -2.89
C THR A 233 -2.06 11.45 -3.08
N VAL A 234 -2.44 10.66 -2.09
CA VAL A 234 -3.62 9.79 -2.07
C VAL A 234 -4.25 9.89 -0.69
N THR A 235 -5.54 9.64 -0.57
CA THR A 235 -6.28 9.82 0.70
C THR A 235 -6.69 8.46 1.23
N THR A 236 -6.58 8.23 2.55
CA THR A 236 -7.08 6.99 3.14
C THR A 236 -8.59 6.83 2.94
N PRO A 237 -9.09 5.62 2.64
CA PRO A 237 -10.51 5.37 2.42
C PRO A 237 -11.40 5.75 3.61
N ASP A 238 -12.63 6.19 3.32
CA ASP A 238 -13.63 6.54 4.34
C ASP A 238 -14.19 5.30 5.09
N ASP A 239 -14.01 4.11 4.52
CA ASP A 239 -14.46 2.83 5.11
C ASP A 239 -13.42 2.21 6.06
N GLY A 240 -12.26 2.85 6.24
CA GLY A 240 -11.17 2.35 7.08
C GLY A 240 -10.38 1.18 6.49
N SER A 241 -10.64 0.78 5.23
CA SER A 241 -9.83 -0.23 4.55
C SER A 241 -8.43 0.30 4.21
N PRO A 242 -7.41 -0.59 4.08
CA PRO A 242 -6.09 -0.16 3.62
C PRO A 242 -6.15 0.46 2.23
N LEU A 243 -5.46 1.59 2.07
CA LEU A 243 -5.32 2.26 0.79
C LEU A 243 -4.52 1.37 -0.16
N THR A 244 -5.08 1.12 -1.35
CA THR A 244 -4.38 0.38 -2.41
C THR A 244 -3.78 1.36 -3.44
N VAL A 245 -2.52 1.14 -3.80
CA VAL A 245 -1.79 1.96 -4.77
C VAL A 245 -1.20 1.05 -5.85
N ASP A 246 -1.50 1.35 -7.12
CA ASP A 246 -0.84 0.71 -8.26
C ASP A 246 0.57 1.31 -8.42
N VAL A 247 1.60 0.48 -8.25
CA VAL A 247 3.00 0.84 -8.48
C VAL A 247 3.51 0.04 -9.67
N THR A 248 4.01 0.74 -10.69
CA THR A 248 4.66 0.11 -11.85
C THR A 248 6.18 0.19 -11.67
N PRO A 249 6.88 -0.94 -11.45
CA PRO A 249 8.32 -0.93 -11.30
C PRO A 249 9.01 -0.51 -12.60
N THR A 250 10.04 0.30 -12.47
CA THR A 250 10.93 0.74 -13.55
C THR A 250 12.36 0.25 -13.36
N GLY A 251 12.67 -0.30 -12.18
CA GLY A 251 13.98 -0.84 -11.83
C GLY A 251 13.86 -2.10 -10.96
N PRO A 252 14.98 -2.72 -10.58
CA PRO A 252 15.01 -4.00 -9.88
C PRO A 252 14.61 -3.92 -8.40
N ASN A 253 14.64 -2.74 -7.78
CA ASN A 253 14.36 -2.58 -6.34
C ASN A 253 13.25 -1.55 -6.08
N PRO A 254 12.02 -1.75 -6.59
CA PRO A 254 10.92 -0.82 -6.36
C PRO A 254 10.71 -0.62 -4.86
N THR A 255 10.66 0.65 -4.46
CA THR A 255 10.55 1.07 -3.06
C THR A 255 9.46 2.12 -2.93
N VAL A 256 8.57 1.94 -1.95
CA VAL A 256 7.48 2.87 -1.65
C VAL A 256 7.65 3.40 -0.24
N GLU A 257 7.84 4.72 -0.12
CA GLU A 257 7.77 5.47 1.13
C GLU A 257 6.40 6.17 1.21
N ALA A 258 5.68 5.94 2.30
CA ALA A 258 4.46 6.64 2.66
C ALA A 258 4.74 7.60 3.82
N ASP A 259 4.36 8.87 3.65
CA ASP A 259 4.60 9.96 4.60
C ASP A 259 3.26 10.64 4.95
N VAL A 260 2.95 10.68 6.24
CA VAL A 260 1.70 11.24 6.79
C VAL A 260 2.02 12.22 7.91
N THR A 261 1.36 13.38 7.91
CA THR A 261 1.45 14.34 9.00
C THR A 261 0.46 13.95 10.11
N SER A 262 1.00 13.44 11.22
CA SER A 262 0.27 12.97 12.39
C SER A 262 0.14 14.06 13.47
N PRO A 263 -1.00 14.19 14.16
CA PRO A 263 -1.09 14.90 15.44
C PRO A 263 -0.10 14.32 16.45
N THR A 264 0.44 15.15 17.33
CA THR A 264 1.28 14.69 18.45
C THR A 264 0.41 14.24 19.63
N ALA A 265 0.95 13.34 20.46
CA ALA A 265 0.23 12.77 21.61
C ALA A 265 0.05 13.76 22.78
N GLU A 266 0.90 14.78 22.87
CA GLU A 266 1.02 15.61 24.06
C GLU A 266 0.66 17.06 23.74
N PRO A 267 -0.36 17.65 24.38
CA PRO A 267 -0.61 19.08 24.28
C PRO A 267 0.49 19.86 25.02
N VAL A 268 0.61 21.16 24.73
CA VAL A 268 1.54 22.04 25.46
C VAL A 268 0.80 22.65 26.62
N VAL A 269 1.24 22.33 27.84
CA VAL A 269 0.71 22.88 29.09
C VAL A 269 1.59 24.06 29.51
N GLN A 270 0.96 25.12 29.99
CA GLN A 270 1.68 26.25 30.54
C GLN A 270 1.09 26.66 31.90
N GLN A 271 1.99 26.83 32.87
CA GLN A 271 1.66 27.30 34.20
C GLN A 271 1.94 28.82 34.32
N PRO A 272 1.06 29.61 34.97
CA PRO A 272 1.34 31.00 35.28
C PRO A 272 2.59 31.13 36.17
N LYS A 273 3.46 32.10 35.88
CA LYS A 273 4.63 32.39 36.74
C LYS A 273 4.26 32.93 38.12
N ASP A 274 3.04 33.42 38.29
CA ASP A 274 2.57 33.92 39.58
C ASP A 274 2.58 32.79 40.62
N ALA A 275 3.29 33.04 41.72
CA ALA A 275 3.41 32.13 42.86
C ALA A 275 2.13 32.03 43.70
N SER A 276 1.11 32.86 43.45
CA SER A 276 -0.17 32.81 44.18
C SER A 276 -0.91 31.49 44.02
N GLY A 277 -0.66 30.76 42.92
CA GLY A 277 -1.30 29.48 42.63
C GLY A 277 -2.80 29.58 42.38
N ASN A 278 -3.35 30.78 42.20
CA ASN A 278 -4.79 31.02 42.06
C ASN A 278 -5.25 31.22 40.61
N TYR A 279 -4.33 31.18 39.64
CA TYR A 279 -4.65 31.36 38.21
C TYR A 279 -4.72 30.04 37.47
N GLN A 280 -5.53 30.04 36.42
CA GLN A 280 -5.67 28.90 35.53
C GLN A 280 -4.41 28.62 34.72
N TRP A 281 -4.09 27.35 34.59
CA TRP A 281 -3.11 26.86 33.62
C TRP A 281 -3.74 26.91 32.23
N THR A 282 -2.91 27.18 31.23
CA THR A 282 -3.33 27.21 29.83
C THR A 282 -2.81 25.99 29.09
N VAL A 283 -3.55 25.62 28.06
CA VAL A 283 -3.19 24.51 27.18
C VAL A 283 -3.35 24.94 25.72
N THR A 284 -2.41 24.51 24.89
CA THR A 284 -2.47 24.64 23.43
C THR A 284 -2.14 23.30 22.77
N THR A 285 -2.32 23.22 21.45
CA THR A 285 -1.99 22.01 20.70
C THR A 285 -0.51 21.63 20.82
N GLY A 286 -0.22 20.33 20.83
CA GLY A 286 1.12 19.79 20.68
C GLY A 286 1.68 19.88 19.25
N GLY A 287 0.86 20.33 18.29
CA GLY A 287 1.22 20.39 16.89
C GLY A 287 1.15 19.05 16.17
N GLN A 288 1.97 18.91 15.13
CA GLN A 288 1.99 17.75 14.26
C GLN A 288 3.43 17.32 13.97
N THR A 289 3.62 16.03 13.68
CA THR A 289 4.89 15.46 13.24
C THR A 289 4.69 14.55 12.03
N ASN A 290 5.71 14.39 11.19
CA ASN A 290 5.63 13.47 10.05
C ASN A 290 6.00 12.06 10.51
N VAL A 291 5.17 11.09 10.12
CA VAL A 291 5.39 9.66 10.33
C VAL A 291 5.54 9.00 8.98
N LYS A 292 6.63 8.23 8.84
CA LYS A 292 7.04 7.62 7.58
C LYS A 292 7.18 6.12 7.74
N ASN A 293 6.85 5.40 6.68
CA ASN A 293 7.22 4.01 6.54
C ASN A 293 7.63 3.74 5.08
N GLU A 294 8.72 3.00 4.92
CA GLU A 294 9.29 2.65 3.62
C GLU A 294 9.43 1.13 3.54
N VAL A 295 9.00 0.57 2.41
CA VAL A 295 9.18 -0.85 2.10
C VAL A 295 9.70 -0.98 0.68
N SER A 296 10.70 -1.85 0.52
CA SER A 296 11.28 -2.25 -0.75
C SER A 296 10.96 -3.72 -1.05
N THR A 297 10.96 -4.06 -2.34
CA THR A 297 10.89 -5.44 -2.82
C THR A 297 11.68 -5.57 -4.11
N THR A 298 11.75 -6.77 -4.67
CA THR A 298 12.46 -7.06 -5.92
C THR A 298 11.51 -7.13 -7.11
N ALA A 299 11.93 -6.58 -8.25
CA ALA A 299 11.28 -6.76 -9.53
C ALA A 299 12.26 -7.37 -10.56
N THR A 300 11.71 -8.17 -11.47
CA THR A 300 12.45 -8.73 -12.61
C THR A 300 11.83 -8.29 -13.92
N THR A 301 12.59 -8.28 -15.00
CA THR A 301 12.07 -8.05 -16.35
C THR A 301 11.09 -9.14 -16.76
N ALA A 302 10.19 -8.89 -17.72
CA ALA A 302 9.31 -9.94 -18.22
C ALA A 302 10.13 -11.08 -18.85
N PRO A 303 9.82 -12.36 -18.56
CA PRO A 303 10.57 -13.48 -19.11
C PRO A 303 10.46 -13.51 -20.63
N GLY A 304 11.54 -13.90 -21.29
CA GLY A 304 11.60 -14.06 -22.74
C GLY A 304 11.45 -15.52 -23.16
N SER A 305 11.33 -15.72 -24.46
CA SER A 305 11.42 -17.04 -25.07
C SER A 305 12.28 -17.03 -26.32
N VAL A 306 12.72 -18.20 -26.74
CA VAL A 306 13.39 -18.38 -28.04
C VAL A 306 12.68 -19.46 -28.82
N LYS A 307 12.35 -19.15 -30.08
CA LYS A 307 11.91 -20.10 -31.08
C LYS A 307 13.07 -20.37 -32.02
N VAL A 308 13.48 -21.62 -32.09
CA VAL A 308 14.55 -22.07 -32.98
C VAL A 308 13.93 -22.80 -34.17
N THR A 309 14.44 -22.56 -35.36
CA THR A 309 13.98 -23.21 -36.59
C THR A 309 15.16 -23.73 -37.39
N LYS A 310 15.04 -24.98 -37.87
CA LYS A 310 16.01 -25.62 -38.73
C LYS A 310 15.43 -25.78 -40.12
N VAL A 311 16.16 -25.29 -41.12
CA VAL A 311 15.73 -25.37 -42.52
C VAL A 311 16.83 -25.93 -43.42
N ASP A 312 16.41 -26.44 -44.57
CA ASP A 312 17.27 -26.76 -45.71
C ASP A 312 17.66 -25.45 -46.43
N SER A 313 18.95 -25.24 -46.67
CA SER A 313 19.45 -23.98 -47.24
C SER A 313 19.08 -23.77 -48.70
N LYS A 314 18.68 -24.82 -49.43
CA LYS A 314 18.30 -24.74 -50.85
C LYS A 314 16.78 -24.62 -51.03
N THR A 315 16.00 -25.32 -50.22
CA THR A 315 14.54 -25.44 -50.39
C THR A 315 13.75 -24.67 -49.33
N ASN A 316 14.40 -24.21 -48.26
CA ASN A 316 13.75 -23.68 -47.04
C ASN A 316 12.78 -24.66 -46.37
N ALA A 317 12.82 -25.94 -46.73
CA ALA A 317 12.01 -26.97 -46.08
C ALA A 317 12.46 -27.16 -44.62
N ALA A 318 11.50 -27.40 -43.73
CA ALA A 318 11.76 -27.67 -42.33
C ALA A 318 12.52 -28.99 -42.14
N ILE A 319 13.50 -29.00 -41.23
CA ILE A 319 14.27 -30.21 -40.88
C ILE A 319 13.93 -30.64 -39.45
N ALA A 320 13.25 -31.77 -39.33
CA ALA A 320 12.88 -32.37 -38.05
C ALA A 320 14.01 -33.19 -37.41
N GLY A 321 13.95 -33.39 -36.10
CA GLY A 321 14.85 -34.28 -35.36
C GLY A 321 16.26 -33.74 -35.12
N VAL A 322 16.53 -32.47 -35.39
CA VAL A 322 17.85 -31.86 -35.24
C VAL A 322 18.08 -31.46 -33.79
N GLN A 323 19.23 -31.88 -33.24
CA GLN A 323 19.65 -31.55 -31.88
C GLN A 323 20.43 -30.24 -31.84
N LEU A 324 19.89 -29.26 -31.13
CA LEU A 324 20.43 -27.90 -31.06
C LEU A 324 20.67 -27.52 -29.60
N ARG A 325 21.89 -27.12 -29.28
CA ARG A 325 22.27 -26.69 -27.93
C ARG A 325 22.05 -25.19 -27.78
N LEU A 326 21.38 -24.79 -26.72
CA LEU A 326 21.19 -23.39 -26.35
C LEU A 326 22.24 -22.99 -25.31
N THR A 327 22.97 -21.92 -25.60
CA THR A 327 24.05 -21.38 -24.76
C THR A 327 23.89 -19.88 -24.58
N GLY A 328 24.68 -19.30 -23.66
CA GLY A 328 24.91 -17.85 -23.63
C GLY A 328 25.77 -17.37 -24.79
N SER A 329 26.16 -16.08 -24.74
CA SER A 329 26.98 -15.41 -25.76
C SER A 329 28.37 -16.02 -25.96
N ASP A 330 28.92 -16.69 -24.95
CA ASP A 330 30.22 -17.37 -25.00
C ASP A 330 30.18 -18.72 -25.75
N LYS A 331 29.00 -19.13 -26.25
CA LYS A 331 28.76 -20.38 -26.99
C LYS A 331 29.06 -21.66 -26.19
N THR A 332 29.27 -21.56 -24.87
CA THR A 332 29.72 -22.69 -24.03
C THR A 332 28.93 -22.80 -22.74
N ALA A 333 28.74 -21.70 -22.00
CA ALA A 333 27.91 -21.67 -20.81
C ALA A 333 26.43 -21.77 -21.18
N ALA A 334 25.63 -22.31 -20.27
CA ALA A 334 24.19 -22.34 -20.46
C ALA A 334 23.60 -20.92 -20.45
N ALA A 335 22.56 -20.70 -21.26
CA ALA A 335 21.70 -19.53 -21.09
C ALA A 335 21.08 -19.52 -19.68
N VAL A 336 20.49 -18.40 -19.25
CA VAL A 336 19.99 -18.26 -17.87
C VAL A 336 18.46 -18.22 -17.84
N LYS A 337 17.85 -18.94 -16.91
CA LYS A 337 16.40 -18.88 -16.67
C LYS A 337 16.02 -17.62 -15.91
N GLN A 338 14.73 -17.29 -15.89
CA GLN A 338 14.21 -16.11 -15.20
C GLN A 338 14.57 -16.07 -13.71
N ASP A 339 14.69 -17.22 -13.04
CA ASP A 339 15.09 -17.34 -11.64
C ASP A 339 16.61 -17.16 -11.40
N GLY A 340 17.39 -16.89 -12.44
CA GLY A 340 18.85 -16.75 -12.38
C GLY A 340 19.62 -18.07 -12.46
N SER A 341 18.94 -19.22 -12.47
CA SER A 341 19.62 -20.52 -12.60
C SER A 341 20.04 -20.81 -14.05
N PRO A 342 21.11 -21.61 -14.26
CA PRO A 342 21.50 -22.04 -15.60
C PRO A 342 20.42 -22.90 -16.27
N LEU A 343 20.19 -22.67 -17.57
CA LEU A 343 19.33 -23.46 -18.44
C LEU A 343 20.05 -24.75 -18.86
N ASN A 344 20.20 -25.64 -17.89
CA ASN A 344 20.86 -26.92 -18.09
C ASN A 344 19.87 -28.00 -18.53
N GLY A 345 20.33 -28.88 -19.42
CA GLY A 345 19.72 -30.17 -19.72
C GLY A 345 20.31 -31.29 -18.89
N ALA A 346 20.35 -32.50 -19.45
CA ALA A 346 20.90 -33.67 -18.77
C ALA A 346 22.39 -33.46 -18.38
N ALA A 347 22.77 -34.03 -17.23
CA ALA A 347 24.15 -34.01 -16.71
C ALA A 347 24.76 -32.60 -16.50
N GLY A 348 23.92 -31.58 -16.27
CA GLY A 348 24.39 -30.22 -15.95
C GLY A 348 25.00 -29.46 -17.13
N LYS A 349 24.89 -29.99 -18.35
CA LYS A 349 25.32 -29.33 -19.59
C LYS A 349 24.23 -28.37 -20.08
N PRO A 350 24.56 -27.39 -20.95
CA PRO A 350 23.54 -26.53 -21.56
C PRO A 350 22.43 -27.34 -22.24
N LEU A 351 21.20 -26.83 -22.17
CA LEU A 351 20.02 -27.50 -22.73
C LEU A 351 20.21 -27.82 -24.21
N VAL A 352 19.87 -29.05 -24.59
CA VAL A 352 19.76 -29.49 -25.99
C VAL A 352 18.28 -29.70 -26.30
N VAL A 353 17.78 -28.98 -27.30
CA VAL A 353 16.42 -29.15 -27.83
C VAL A 353 16.46 -29.94 -29.12
N THR A 354 15.37 -30.65 -29.43
CA THR A 354 15.21 -31.39 -30.69
C THR A 354 14.10 -30.74 -31.50
N THR A 355 14.33 -30.46 -32.78
CA THR A 355 13.30 -29.88 -33.66
C THR A 355 12.15 -30.85 -33.91
N GLY A 356 10.93 -30.35 -33.87
CA GLY A 356 9.71 -31.09 -34.20
C GLY A 356 9.52 -31.31 -35.71
N ALA A 357 8.36 -31.85 -36.09
CA ALA A 357 8.02 -32.12 -37.50
C ALA A 357 7.97 -30.85 -38.37
N ASP A 358 7.70 -29.70 -37.76
CA ASP A 358 7.73 -28.37 -38.39
C ASP A 358 9.14 -27.75 -38.43
N GLY A 359 10.16 -28.50 -38.02
CA GLY A 359 11.55 -28.05 -37.96
C GLY A 359 11.79 -27.03 -36.85
N ALA A 360 10.88 -26.87 -35.89
CA ALA A 360 11.00 -25.88 -34.84
C ALA A 360 11.09 -26.48 -33.43
N ALA A 361 11.63 -25.71 -32.49
CA ALA A 361 11.52 -25.95 -31.06
C ALA A 361 11.42 -24.60 -30.32
N THR A 362 10.81 -24.60 -29.13
CA THR A 362 10.63 -23.39 -28.32
C THR A 362 11.13 -23.61 -26.90
N VAL A 363 11.76 -22.60 -26.34
CA VAL A 363 12.18 -22.56 -24.93
C VAL A 363 11.70 -21.25 -24.32
N ASP A 364 10.91 -21.37 -23.25
CA ASP A 364 10.32 -20.24 -22.51
C ASP A 364 11.01 -20.00 -21.16
N GLY A 365 10.63 -18.91 -20.49
CA GLY A 365 11.07 -18.64 -19.11
C GLY A 365 12.53 -18.19 -19.00
N LEU A 366 13.04 -17.55 -20.05
CA LEU A 366 14.42 -17.07 -20.12
C LEU A 366 14.57 -15.72 -19.43
N ARG A 367 15.69 -15.51 -18.74
CA ARG A 367 16.07 -14.18 -18.20
C ARG A 367 16.12 -13.16 -19.34
N THR A 368 15.78 -11.91 -19.06
CA THR A 368 15.90 -10.84 -20.06
C THR A 368 16.51 -9.57 -19.46
N PRO A 369 17.21 -8.75 -20.25
CA PRO A 369 17.78 -9.10 -21.55
C PRO A 369 18.91 -10.13 -21.40
N GLN A 370 19.11 -10.98 -22.40
CA GLN A 370 20.33 -11.80 -22.50
C GLN A 370 20.61 -12.19 -23.96
N ASP A 371 21.88 -12.45 -24.26
CA ASP A 371 22.28 -12.98 -25.56
C ASP A 371 22.32 -14.51 -25.52
N ILE A 372 21.74 -15.14 -26.54
CA ILE A 372 21.62 -16.59 -26.66
C ILE A 372 22.19 -17.01 -28.00
N CYS A 373 22.94 -18.10 -27.98
CA CYS A 373 23.42 -18.78 -29.17
C CYS A 373 22.81 -20.18 -29.28
N LEU A 374 22.55 -20.57 -30.52
CA LEU A 374 22.08 -21.88 -30.92
C LEU A 374 23.22 -22.58 -31.65
N VAL A 375 23.71 -23.69 -31.10
CA VAL A 375 24.84 -24.46 -31.63
C VAL A 375 24.35 -25.83 -32.06
N GLU A 376 24.55 -26.20 -33.32
CA GLU A 376 24.18 -27.54 -33.80
C GLU A 376 25.09 -28.60 -33.19
N VAL A 377 24.48 -29.63 -32.58
CA VAL A 377 25.23 -30.68 -31.87
C VAL A 377 25.79 -31.72 -32.83
N ALA A 378 25.01 -32.06 -33.86
CA ALA A 378 25.36 -32.98 -34.92
C ALA A 378 24.48 -32.71 -36.15
N ALA A 379 25.03 -32.94 -37.34
CA ALA A 379 24.24 -32.86 -38.56
C ALA A 379 23.18 -33.97 -38.63
N PRO A 380 21.96 -33.64 -39.10
CA PRO A 380 20.97 -34.65 -39.46
C PRO A 380 21.43 -35.46 -40.68
N SER A 381 20.93 -36.69 -40.81
CA SER A 381 21.23 -37.55 -41.95
C SER A 381 20.90 -36.85 -43.27
N GLY A 382 21.85 -36.86 -44.22
CA GLY A 382 21.70 -36.18 -45.51
C GLY A 382 22.20 -34.73 -45.53
N TYR A 383 22.82 -34.24 -44.45
CA TYR A 383 23.37 -32.88 -44.31
C TYR A 383 24.79 -32.85 -43.72
N ASP A 384 25.41 -34.01 -43.54
CA ASP A 384 26.68 -34.22 -42.85
C ASP A 384 27.94 -33.82 -43.66
N GLU A 385 27.85 -33.71 -44.98
CA GLU A 385 29.01 -33.37 -45.83
C GLU A 385 29.63 -32.00 -45.49
N ASN A 386 28.83 -31.06 -44.98
CA ASN A 386 29.24 -29.69 -44.70
C ASN A 386 29.35 -29.38 -43.19
N PHE A 387 29.32 -30.41 -42.33
CA PHE A 387 29.34 -30.23 -40.89
C PHE A 387 30.74 -30.46 -40.31
N ASP A 388 31.24 -29.45 -39.60
CA ASP A 388 32.49 -29.54 -38.83
C ASP A 388 32.19 -29.52 -37.33
N ALA A 389 32.46 -30.63 -36.64
CA ALA A 389 32.23 -30.75 -35.20
C ALA A 389 33.14 -29.82 -34.37
N SER A 390 34.29 -29.38 -34.91
CA SER A 390 35.20 -28.44 -34.25
C SER A 390 34.80 -26.98 -34.45
N SER A 391 33.97 -26.70 -35.46
CA SER A 391 33.39 -25.39 -35.75
C SER A 391 31.90 -25.53 -36.13
N PRO A 392 31.04 -25.97 -35.19
CA PRO A 392 29.65 -26.28 -35.49
C PRO A 392 28.87 -25.04 -35.95
N PRO A 393 27.91 -25.20 -36.88
CA PRO A 393 27.01 -24.12 -37.28
C PRO A 393 26.34 -23.47 -36.07
N THR A 394 26.42 -22.13 -36.01
CA THR A 394 25.95 -21.34 -34.87
C THR A 394 25.21 -20.08 -35.32
N VAL A 395 24.11 -19.75 -34.65
CA VAL A 395 23.40 -18.48 -34.81
C VAL A 395 23.11 -17.88 -33.43
N CYS A 396 23.25 -16.57 -33.27
CA CYS A 396 23.04 -15.89 -31.99
C CYS A 396 22.09 -14.70 -32.14
N GLY A 397 21.46 -14.31 -31.03
CA GLY A 397 20.63 -13.11 -30.95
C GLY A 397 20.32 -12.73 -29.50
N SER A 398 19.71 -11.57 -29.30
CA SER A 398 19.33 -11.07 -27.98
C SER A 398 17.86 -11.31 -27.71
N VAL A 399 17.52 -11.88 -26.55
CA VAL A 399 16.14 -12.00 -26.10
C VAL A 399 15.78 -10.78 -25.25
N GLU A 400 14.83 -9.99 -25.75
CA GLU A 400 14.31 -8.80 -25.07
C GLU A 400 13.19 -9.16 -24.07
N PRO A 401 12.95 -8.31 -23.05
CA PRO A 401 11.88 -8.53 -22.06
C PRO A 401 10.51 -8.81 -22.68
N GLY A 402 9.90 -9.95 -22.32
CA GLY A 402 8.57 -10.35 -22.79
C GLY A 402 8.46 -10.68 -24.27
N LYS A 403 9.60 -10.82 -24.99
CA LYS A 403 9.63 -11.12 -26.43
C LYS A 403 10.10 -12.55 -26.70
N THR A 404 9.71 -13.04 -27.87
CA THR A 404 10.24 -14.27 -28.45
C THR A 404 11.32 -13.94 -29.47
N LEU A 405 12.56 -14.32 -29.18
CA LEU A 405 13.64 -14.30 -30.16
C LEU A 405 13.44 -15.44 -31.16
N THR A 406 13.49 -15.16 -32.47
CA THR A 406 13.46 -16.22 -33.50
C THR A 406 14.87 -16.41 -34.06
N LEU A 407 15.39 -17.63 -33.96
CA LEU A 407 16.69 -18.02 -34.51
C LEU A 407 16.51 -19.08 -35.58
N GLN A 408 17.07 -18.83 -36.77
CA GLN A 408 17.01 -19.79 -37.88
C GLN A 408 18.43 -20.27 -38.23
N LEU A 409 18.58 -21.58 -38.35
CA LEU A 409 19.83 -22.23 -38.74
C LEU A 409 19.60 -23.10 -39.99
N ALA A 410 20.33 -22.83 -41.06
CA ALA A 410 20.19 -23.53 -42.33
C ALA A 410 21.29 -24.59 -42.53
N ASN A 411 20.95 -25.78 -43.05
CA ASN A 411 21.93 -26.79 -43.46
C ASN A 411 21.89 -27.00 -44.96
N THR A 412 23.06 -27.19 -45.55
CA THR A 412 23.20 -27.53 -46.95
C THR A 412 23.10 -29.04 -47.14
N PRO A 413 22.12 -29.54 -47.91
CA PRO A 413 21.97 -30.97 -48.14
C PRO A 413 23.17 -31.52 -48.90
N ASN A 414 23.53 -32.78 -48.60
CA ASN A 414 24.59 -33.52 -49.25
C ASN A 414 24.41 -33.53 -50.78
N THR A 415 25.52 -33.56 -51.50
CA THR A 415 25.50 -33.60 -52.95
C THR A 415 25.09 -34.99 -53.39
N PRO A 416 23.98 -35.17 -54.13
CA PRO A 416 23.57 -36.48 -54.58
C PRO A 416 24.65 -37.07 -55.49
N THR A 417 25.32 -38.12 -55.03
CA THR A 417 26.22 -38.91 -55.86
C THR A 417 25.38 -39.81 -56.75
N VAL A 418 25.06 -39.33 -57.95
CA VAL A 418 24.47 -40.20 -58.97
C VAL A 418 25.56 -41.14 -59.47
N PRO A 419 25.42 -42.48 -59.37
CA PRO A 419 26.38 -43.40 -59.97
C PRO A 419 26.31 -43.28 -61.50
N VAL A 420 27.31 -42.64 -62.12
CA VAL A 420 27.37 -42.43 -63.59
C VAL A 420 27.86 -43.68 -64.35
N LYS A 421 27.67 -44.89 -63.79
CA LYS A 421 27.96 -46.15 -64.48
C LYS A 421 26.79 -47.11 -64.36
N ILE A 422 25.88 -46.99 -65.33
CA ILE A 422 25.10 -48.15 -65.80
C ILE A 422 25.99 -48.83 -66.86
N PRO A 423 26.48 -50.07 -66.64
CA PRO A 423 27.11 -50.83 -67.71
C PRO A 423 26.07 -51.09 -68.80
N ALA A 424 26.23 -50.46 -69.95
CA ALA A 424 25.48 -50.81 -71.14
C ALA A 424 25.98 -52.16 -71.68
N GLY A 425 25.05 -53.10 -71.91
CA GLY A 425 25.27 -54.27 -72.75
C GLY A 425 25.46 -55.59 -72.00
N GLY A 426 24.36 -56.30 -71.80
CA GLY A 426 24.33 -57.73 -71.47
C GLY A 426 22.90 -58.24 -71.64
N SER A 427 22.69 -59.23 -72.52
CA SER A 427 21.41 -59.81 -72.93
C SER A 427 20.46 -60.12 -71.76
N PRO A 428 19.12 -60.03 -71.97
CA PRO A 428 18.16 -60.13 -70.87
C PRO A 428 18.18 -61.54 -70.26
N PRO A 429 18.35 -61.69 -68.92
CA PRO A 429 17.94 -62.90 -68.26
C PRO A 429 16.41 -62.94 -68.24
N VAL A 430 15.85 -64.02 -68.79
CA VAL A 430 14.46 -64.42 -68.55
C VAL A 430 14.30 -64.65 -67.05
N LEU A 431 13.66 -63.71 -66.36
CA LEU A 431 13.24 -63.89 -64.97
C LEU A 431 11.81 -64.42 -64.96
N THR A 432 11.71 -65.73 -64.72
CA THR A 432 10.47 -66.43 -64.38
C THR A 432 9.91 -65.84 -63.08
N ALA A 433 8.73 -65.23 -63.15
CA ALA A 433 7.99 -64.79 -61.96
C ALA A 433 7.53 -66.02 -61.16
N GLY A 434 8.27 -66.37 -60.11
CA GLY A 434 7.78 -67.28 -59.08
C GLY A 434 6.98 -66.48 -58.04
N THR A 435 5.65 -66.49 -58.15
CA THR A 435 4.78 -66.07 -57.05
C THR A 435 4.83 -67.15 -55.97
N ALA A 436 5.65 -66.96 -54.93
CA ALA A 436 5.54 -67.75 -53.71
C ALA A 436 4.45 -67.13 -52.83
N THR A 437 3.24 -67.66 -52.92
CA THR A 437 2.17 -67.39 -51.97
C THR A 437 2.31 -68.38 -50.82
N GLU A 438 3.22 -68.12 -49.88
CA GLU A 438 3.23 -68.85 -48.61
C GLU A 438 2.48 -68.04 -47.56
N LEU A 439 1.22 -68.41 -47.35
CA LEU A 439 0.46 -68.02 -46.16
C LEU A 439 1.02 -68.80 -44.98
N ASN A 440 1.78 -68.13 -44.10
CA ASN A 440 2.20 -68.69 -42.81
C ASN A 440 0.97 -68.82 -41.88
N PRO A 441 0.49 -70.03 -41.56
CA PRO A 441 -0.70 -70.24 -40.72
C PRO A 441 -0.51 -69.74 -39.27
N GLY A 442 0.74 -69.46 -38.85
CA GLY A 442 1.05 -68.96 -37.50
C GLY A 442 0.75 -67.47 -37.28
N ALA A 443 0.57 -66.67 -38.34
CA ALA A 443 0.35 -65.23 -38.20
C ALA A 443 -1.11 -64.84 -37.88
N LEU A 444 -2.07 -65.74 -38.11
CA LEU A 444 -3.50 -65.48 -37.85
C LEU A 444 -3.94 -65.80 -36.41
N ALA A 445 -3.12 -66.53 -35.62
CA ALA A 445 -3.40 -66.77 -34.20
C ALA A 445 -2.99 -65.60 -33.28
N ALA A 446 -2.04 -64.76 -33.72
CA ALA A 446 -1.49 -63.67 -32.89
C ALA A 446 -2.40 -62.43 -32.83
N VAL A 447 -3.29 -62.22 -33.81
CA VAL A 447 -4.21 -61.07 -33.85
C VAL A 447 -5.49 -61.34 -33.02
N GLY A 448 -5.89 -62.60 -32.83
CA GLY A 448 -7.04 -62.97 -31.99
C GLY A 448 -6.80 -62.87 -30.49
N GLY A 449 -5.55 -63.06 -30.03
CA GLY A 449 -5.20 -63.08 -28.60
C GLY A 449 -5.15 -61.69 -27.93
N LEU A 450 -4.83 -60.63 -28.68
CA LEU A 450 -4.67 -59.28 -28.12
C LEU A 450 -6.00 -58.57 -27.81
N VAL A 451 -7.11 -58.97 -28.46
CA VAL A 451 -8.43 -58.38 -28.21
C VAL A 451 -9.06 -58.90 -26.91
N LEU A 452 -8.76 -60.14 -26.49
CA LEU A 452 -9.29 -60.71 -25.23
C LEU A 452 -8.55 -60.19 -23.99
N ALA A 453 -7.27 -59.83 -24.10
CA ALA A 453 -6.51 -59.22 -23.00
C ALA A 453 -6.96 -57.78 -22.69
N ALA A 454 -7.39 -57.01 -23.70
CA ALA A 454 -7.88 -55.65 -23.54
C ALA A 454 -9.23 -55.59 -22.80
N LEU A 455 -10.10 -56.60 -22.95
CA LEU A 455 -11.40 -56.64 -22.28
C LEU A 455 -11.32 -57.07 -20.80
N ALA A 456 -10.30 -57.86 -20.41
CA ALA A 456 -10.09 -58.24 -19.00
C ALA A 456 -9.52 -57.09 -18.15
N GLY A 457 -8.73 -56.18 -18.74
CA GLY A 457 -8.11 -55.06 -18.02
C GLY A 457 -9.09 -53.97 -17.58
N VAL A 458 -10.09 -53.67 -18.40
CA VAL A 458 -11.10 -52.62 -18.09
C VAL A 458 -12.01 -53.03 -16.93
N GLY A 459 -12.33 -54.33 -16.80
CA GLY A 459 -13.14 -54.85 -15.69
C GLY A 459 -12.48 -54.74 -14.31
N LEU A 460 -11.14 -54.83 -14.25
CA LEU A 460 -10.40 -54.82 -12.99
C LEU A 460 -10.19 -53.39 -12.44
N VAL A 461 -10.13 -52.39 -13.32
CA VAL A 461 -10.03 -50.96 -12.94
C VAL A 461 -11.38 -50.41 -12.46
N LEU A 462 -12.50 -50.84 -13.05
CA LEU A 462 -13.84 -50.42 -12.60
C LEU A 462 -14.24 -51.03 -11.25
N ARG A 463 -13.71 -52.20 -10.89
CA ARG A 463 -13.98 -52.83 -9.57
C ARG A 463 -13.22 -52.15 -8.42
N ARG A 464 -12.05 -51.56 -8.66
CA ARG A 464 -11.30 -50.79 -7.64
C ARG A 464 -11.93 -49.43 -7.31
N ARG A 465 -12.61 -48.78 -8.25
CA ARG A 465 -13.28 -47.48 -8.00
C ARG A 465 -14.55 -47.58 -7.13
N ARG A 466 -15.23 -48.73 -7.07
CA ARG A 466 -16.43 -48.91 -6.21
C ARG A 466 -16.11 -49.24 -4.74
N LEU A 467 -14.88 -49.63 -4.41
CA LEU A 467 -14.47 -49.93 -3.03
C LEU A 467 -13.85 -48.71 -2.31
N ALA A 468 -13.50 -47.65 -3.02
CA ALA A 468 -12.91 -46.43 -2.46
C ALA A 468 -13.93 -45.31 -2.17
N SER A 469 -15.23 -45.53 -2.39
CA SER A 469 -16.30 -44.54 -2.12
C SER A 469 -17.23 -44.93 -0.96
N ARG A 470 -16.76 -45.78 -0.04
CA ARG A 470 -17.35 -46.03 1.27
C ARG A 470 -16.24 -45.97 2.31
N GLY A 471 -15.93 -44.75 2.71
CA GLY A 471 -15.01 -44.36 3.78
C GLY A 471 -15.33 -42.92 4.14
#